data_AF-A0A922EAE7-F1
#
_entry.id   AF-A0A922EAE7-F1
#
_cell.length_a   1.000
_cell.length_b   1.000
_cell.length_c   1.000
_cell.angle_alpha   90.00
_cell.angle_beta   90.00
_cell.angle_gamma   90.00
#
_symmetry.space_group_name_H-M   'P 1'
#
loop_
_entity.id
_entity.type
_entity.pdbx_description
1 polymer ?
#
loop_
_entity_poly.entity_id
_entity_poly.type
_entity_poly.pdbx_seq_one_letter_code
_entity_poly.pdbx_strand_id
1 'polypeptide(L)'
;MESVASNSPSSNNHQPPLRFRPIQPIADRIVRALRHHLRLLHRSDQSKFFVLGATGNVYIVTLSTTSSCTCPDRTSPCKHILFVFIRVLGVSLDDACLRRKTLRPCQLNRLLGAPILPEALAGVRVRERFHQLFFQFRQGSSQPVVEIEDGTTCPICLDEMEKCENVVTCGTCQNPIHEECLLKWKRSRGRRSVTCVICRARWRDGADQEKYLNLAAYANQDDPPTAEGNEGCGG
;
A
#
# COMPACT_ATOMS: atom_id res chain seq x y z
N MET A 1 -53.34 43.85 -8.81
CA MET A 1 -52.86 43.49 -7.46
C MET A 1 -53.38 42.08 -7.21
N GLU A 2 -52.64 40.98 -7.16
CA GLU A 2 -51.19 40.72 -7.21
C GLU A 2 -51.02 39.28 -7.70
N SER A 3 -50.06 39.05 -8.60
CA SER A 3 -49.58 37.73 -9.00
C SER A 3 -48.56 37.25 -7.97
N VAL A 4 -48.67 36.02 -7.48
CA VAL A 4 -47.53 35.30 -6.88
C VAL A 4 -47.62 33.81 -7.21
N ALA A 5 -46.91 33.42 -8.27
CA ALA A 5 -46.40 32.07 -8.44
C ALA A 5 -45.03 32.02 -7.73
N SER A 6 -44.89 31.15 -6.73
CA SER A 6 -43.61 30.91 -6.05
C SER A 6 -43.01 29.58 -6.48
N ASN A 7 -41.87 29.69 -7.16
CA ASN A 7 -40.94 28.63 -7.49
C ASN A 7 -40.37 27.94 -6.25
N SER A 8 -40.02 26.66 -6.38
CA SER A 8 -38.85 26.09 -5.69
C SER A 8 -38.24 24.97 -6.55
N PRO A 9 -36.93 25.05 -6.87
CA PRO A 9 -36.25 24.06 -7.71
C PRO A 9 -35.78 22.85 -6.89
N SER A 10 -35.96 21.66 -7.46
CA SER A 10 -35.46 20.40 -6.94
C SER A 10 -33.93 20.36 -6.97
N SER A 11 -33.29 20.58 -5.82
CA SER A 11 -31.86 20.39 -5.65
C SER A 11 -31.51 18.91 -5.55
N ASN A 12 -31.21 18.27 -6.68
CA ASN A 12 -30.59 16.96 -6.74
C ASN A 12 -29.14 17.01 -6.25
N ASN A 13 -28.94 16.95 -4.94
CA ASN A 13 -27.64 16.68 -4.34
C ASN A 13 -27.31 15.19 -4.47
N HIS A 14 -26.77 14.79 -5.62
CA HIS A 14 -26.08 13.51 -5.75
C HIS A 14 -24.72 13.56 -5.04
N GLN A 15 -24.73 13.40 -3.71
CA GLN A 15 -23.53 12.99 -2.99
C GLN A 15 -23.20 11.54 -3.38
N PRO A 16 -21.96 11.24 -3.81
CA PRO A 16 -21.55 9.86 -4.06
C PRO A 16 -21.62 9.06 -2.75
N PRO A 17 -22.05 7.79 -2.77
CA PRO A 17 -22.17 7.01 -1.55
C PRO A 17 -20.76 6.82 -0.97
N LEU A 18 -20.51 7.46 0.17
CA LEU A 18 -19.45 7.06 1.08
C LEU A 18 -19.67 5.58 1.34
N ARG A 19 -18.75 4.74 0.86
CA ARG A 19 -18.78 3.30 1.12
C ARG A 19 -18.79 3.12 2.63
N PHE A 20 -19.98 2.93 3.22
CA PHE A 20 -20.18 2.52 4.60
C PHE A 20 -19.52 1.14 4.73
N ARG A 21 -18.23 1.13 5.01
CA ARG A 21 -17.57 -0.08 5.49
C ARG A 21 -18.11 -0.30 6.91
N PRO A 22 -18.85 -1.39 7.16
CA PRO A 22 -19.28 -1.70 8.51
C PRO A 22 -18.06 -1.73 9.43
N ILE A 23 -18.19 -1.08 10.59
CA ILE A 23 -17.14 -1.04 11.61
C ILE A 23 -16.96 -2.49 12.08
N GLN A 24 -15.94 -3.17 11.56
CA GLN A 24 -15.64 -4.53 12.00
C GLN A 24 -15.30 -4.51 13.50
N PRO A 25 -15.93 -5.39 14.32
CA PRO A 25 -15.60 -5.56 15.73
C PRO A 25 -14.09 -5.75 15.94
N ILE A 26 -13.58 -5.27 17.08
CA ILE A 26 -12.15 -5.35 17.38
C ILE A 26 -11.64 -6.80 17.47
N ALA A 27 -12.49 -7.72 17.92
CA ALA A 27 -12.18 -9.15 17.97
C ALA A 27 -11.84 -9.72 16.58
N ASP A 28 -12.63 -9.40 15.55
CA ASP A 28 -12.35 -9.84 14.17
C ASP A 28 -11.01 -9.31 13.67
N ARG A 29 -10.65 -8.09 14.07
CA ARG A 29 -9.37 -7.47 13.68
C ARG A 29 -8.19 -8.18 14.35
N ILE A 30 -8.35 -8.59 15.61
CA ILE A 30 -7.36 -9.41 16.33
C ILE A 30 -7.20 -10.76 15.62
N VAL A 31 -8.30 -11.43 15.30
CA VAL A 31 -8.28 -12.70 14.54
C VAL A 31 -7.55 -12.51 13.22
N ARG A 32 -7.80 -11.42 12.50
CA ARG A 32 -7.11 -11.12 11.23
C ARG A 32 -5.63 -10.81 11.42
N ALA A 33 -5.24 -10.16 12.51
CA ALA A 33 -3.84 -9.90 12.82
C ALA A 33 -3.05 -11.18 13.13
N LEU A 34 -3.73 -12.18 13.71
CA LEU A 34 -3.15 -13.49 14.03
C LEU A 34 -3.10 -14.42 12.80
N ARG A 35 -4.21 -14.52 12.06
CA ARG A 35 -4.38 -15.52 11.00
C ARG A 35 -3.86 -15.10 9.63
N HIS A 36 -3.90 -13.81 9.30
CA HIS A 36 -3.39 -13.39 8.00
C HIS A 36 -1.87 -13.51 7.96
N HIS A 37 -1.33 -13.82 6.78
CA HIS A 37 0.11 -13.85 6.55
C HIS A 37 0.68 -12.42 6.57
N LEU A 38 0.95 -11.92 7.76
CA LEU A 38 1.58 -10.63 8.03
C LEU A 38 2.99 -10.87 8.57
N ARG A 39 3.96 -10.12 8.08
CA ARG A 39 5.37 -10.23 8.50
C ARG A 39 6.00 -8.86 8.70
N LEU A 40 6.95 -8.75 9.60
CA LEU A 40 7.74 -7.54 9.83
C LEU A 40 8.97 -7.56 8.93
N LEU A 41 9.16 -6.52 8.13
CA LEU A 41 10.32 -6.35 7.26
C LEU A 41 11.47 -5.65 7.98
N HIS A 42 11.13 -4.56 8.67
CA HIS A 42 12.12 -3.67 9.28
C HIS A 42 11.49 -2.83 10.40
N ARG A 43 12.32 -2.39 11.35
CA ARG A 43 11.99 -1.41 12.39
C ARG A 43 12.99 -0.26 12.30
N SER A 44 12.49 0.96 12.11
CA SER A 44 13.29 2.19 12.03
C SER A 44 12.90 3.14 13.17
N ASP A 45 13.86 3.93 13.64
CA ASP A 45 13.66 5.05 14.59
C ASP A 45 12.88 4.65 15.86
N GLN A 46 13.05 3.39 16.30
CA GLN A 46 12.37 2.70 17.41
C GLN A 46 10.82 2.65 17.34
N SER A 47 10.17 3.48 16.53
CA SER A 47 8.74 3.74 16.51
C SER A 47 8.06 3.38 15.18
N LYS A 48 8.82 3.20 14.09
CA LYS A 48 8.29 2.85 12.77
C LYS A 48 8.51 1.38 12.47
N PHE A 49 7.45 0.72 12.03
CA PHE A 49 7.43 -0.71 11.71
C PHE A 49 6.94 -0.89 10.28
N PHE A 50 7.74 -1.58 9.46
CA PHE A 50 7.42 -1.89 8.08
C PHE A 50 6.81 -3.28 8.00
N VAL A 51 5.52 -3.36 7.70
CA VAL A 51 4.72 -4.58 7.75
C VAL A 51 4.36 -5.02 6.34
N LEU A 52 4.75 -6.23 5.98
CA LEU A 52 4.29 -6.92 4.78
C LEU A 52 2.86 -7.42 5.01
N GLY A 53 1.93 -6.96 4.17
CA GLY A 53 0.55 -7.39 4.16
C GLY A 53 0.34 -8.71 3.42
N ALA A 54 -0.81 -9.35 3.65
CA ALA A 54 -1.18 -10.62 3.01
C ALA A 54 -1.25 -10.57 1.47
N THR A 55 -1.39 -9.40 0.86
CA THR A 55 -1.37 -9.20 -0.60
C THR A 55 0.02 -8.78 -1.12
N GLY A 56 1.06 -8.89 -0.28
CA GLY A 56 2.43 -8.45 -0.57
C GLY A 56 2.66 -6.93 -0.50
N ASN A 57 1.64 -6.12 -0.22
CA ASN A 57 1.83 -4.67 -0.06
C ASN A 57 2.52 -4.35 1.28
N VAL A 58 3.45 -3.40 1.25
CA VAL A 58 4.12 -2.90 2.46
C VAL A 58 3.33 -1.75 3.07
N TYR A 59 3.01 -1.87 4.35
CA TYR A 59 2.36 -0.85 5.16
C TYR A 59 3.29 -0.37 6.27
N ILE A 60 3.23 0.92 6.58
CA ILE A 60 4.03 1.52 7.65
C ILE A 60 3.11 1.71 8.86
N VAL A 61 3.48 1.14 9.98
CA VAL A 61 2.86 1.36 11.29
C VAL A 61 3.77 2.27 12.10
N THR A 62 3.25 3.38 12.60
CA THR A 62 3.98 4.30 13.46
C THR A 62 3.37 4.25 14.85
N LEU A 63 4.18 3.87 15.84
CA LEU A 63 3.80 3.88 17.25
C LEU A 63 4.06 5.24 17.85
N SER A 64 2.99 5.84 18.37
CA SER A 64 2.97 7.08 19.11
C SER A 64 1.82 7.00 20.11
N THR A 65 1.50 8.09 20.80
CA THR A 65 0.30 8.19 21.65
C THR A 65 -0.95 7.76 20.89
N THR A 66 -1.03 8.04 19.59
CA THR A 66 -2.08 7.59 18.67
C THR A 66 -1.48 6.83 17.50
N SER A 67 -1.34 5.51 17.67
CA SER A 67 -0.75 4.65 16.65
C SER A 67 -1.46 4.78 15.30
N SER A 68 -0.69 4.96 14.23
CA SER A 68 -1.19 5.16 12.88
C SER A 68 -0.66 4.09 11.92
N CYS A 69 -1.38 3.86 10.83
CA CYS A 69 -0.99 2.91 9.80
C CYS A 69 -1.36 3.45 8.41
N THR A 70 -0.49 3.25 7.41
CA THR A 70 -0.73 3.71 6.03
C THR A 70 -1.73 2.85 5.26
N CYS A 71 -2.24 1.76 5.85
CA CYS A 71 -3.18 0.86 5.20
C CYS A 71 -4.54 1.53 4.90
N PRO A 72 -5.34 1.00 3.95
CA PRO A 72 -6.62 1.58 3.59
C PRO A 72 -7.73 1.40 4.65
N ASP A 73 -7.44 0.75 5.77
CA ASP A 73 -8.37 0.66 6.91
C ASP A 73 -8.33 1.97 7.71
N ARG A 74 -9.45 2.70 7.71
CA ARG A 74 -9.59 3.99 8.39
C ARG A 74 -9.89 3.87 9.89
N THR A 75 -10.16 2.66 10.36
CA THR A 75 -10.46 2.43 11.77
C THR A 75 -9.19 2.00 12.50
N SER A 76 -8.94 2.64 13.65
CA SER A 76 -7.77 2.38 14.49
C SER A 76 -8.20 1.76 15.83
N PRO A 77 -7.53 0.70 16.31
CA PRO A 77 -6.41 0.02 15.66
C PRO A 77 -6.86 -0.86 14.48
N CYS A 78 -6.09 -0.85 13.40
CA CYS A 78 -6.27 -1.77 12.27
C CYS A 78 -5.53 -3.10 12.56
N LYS A 79 -5.77 -4.11 11.74
CA LYS A 79 -5.08 -5.42 11.91
C LYS A 79 -3.54 -5.32 11.87
N HIS A 80 -2.96 -4.34 11.17
CA HIS A 80 -1.50 -4.18 11.11
C HIS A 80 -0.93 -3.59 12.40
N ILE A 81 -1.66 -2.67 13.04
CA ILE A 81 -1.30 -2.15 14.37
C ILE A 81 -1.38 -3.28 15.39
N LEU A 82 -2.46 -4.06 15.35
CA LEU A 82 -2.65 -5.21 16.24
C LEU A 82 -1.59 -6.29 16.00
N PHE A 83 -1.19 -6.53 14.75
CA PHE A 83 -0.08 -7.42 14.42
C PHE A 83 1.22 -6.95 15.08
N VAL A 84 1.53 -5.65 15.03
CA VAL A 84 2.72 -5.10 15.70
C VAL A 84 2.64 -5.30 17.21
N PHE A 85 1.51 -5.00 17.84
CA PHE A 85 1.37 -5.20 19.28
C PHE A 85 1.53 -6.68 19.67
N ILE A 86 0.78 -7.56 19.03
CA ILE A 86 0.66 -8.96 19.48
C ILE A 86 1.85 -9.78 19.01
N ARG A 87 2.14 -9.79 17.71
CA ARG A 87 3.12 -10.69 17.11
C ARG A 87 4.53 -10.11 17.09
N VAL A 88 4.68 -8.80 16.93
CA VAL A 88 6.02 -8.17 16.89
C VAL A 88 6.54 -7.86 18.29
N LEU A 89 5.70 -7.29 19.15
CA LEU A 89 6.08 -6.81 20.49
C LEU A 89 5.60 -7.72 21.65
N GLY A 90 4.93 -8.83 21.34
CA GLY A 90 4.55 -9.83 22.35
C GLY A 90 3.47 -9.40 23.35
N VAL A 91 2.61 -8.43 22.99
CA VAL A 91 1.51 -7.99 23.86
C VAL A 91 0.45 -9.10 23.97
N SER A 92 0.07 -9.42 25.21
CA SER A 92 -1.01 -10.38 25.48
C SER A 92 -2.36 -9.92 24.91
N LEU A 93 -3.17 -10.86 24.43
CA LEU A 93 -4.52 -10.63 23.91
C LEU A 93 -5.48 -10.00 24.94
N ASP A 94 -5.20 -10.21 26.22
CA ASP A 94 -5.99 -9.68 27.32
C ASP A 94 -5.63 -8.22 27.64
N ASP A 95 -4.47 -7.72 27.19
CA ASP A 95 -4.04 -6.36 27.48
C ASP A 95 -5.01 -5.35 26.85
N ALA A 96 -5.55 -4.49 27.71
CA ALA A 96 -6.50 -3.49 27.31
C ALA A 96 -5.89 -2.42 26.37
N CYS A 97 -4.57 -2.33 26.21
CA CYS A 97 -3.95 -1.44 25.21
C CYS A 97 -4.33 -1.81 23.77
N LEU A 98 -4.62 -3.09 23.49
CA LEU A 98 -5.07 -3.54 22.17
C LEU A 98 -6.42 -2.95 21.76
N ARG A 99 -7.24 -2.58 22.74
CA ARG A 99 -8.59 -2.04 22.53
C ARG A 99 -8.66 -0.52 22.53
N ARG A 100 -7.54 0.16 22.86
CA ARG A 100 -7.49 1.61 22.96
C ARG A 100 -6.94 2.23 21.69
N LYS A 101 -7.58 3.32 21.25
CA LYS A 101 -7.07 4.17 20.16
C LYS A 101 -5.88 5.02 20.59
N THR A 102 -5.79 5.32 21.89
CA THR A 102 -4.76 6.16 22.50
C THR A 102 -4.03 5.38 23.56
N LEU A 103 -2.70 5.35 23.48
CA LEU A 103 -1.81 4.72 24.44
C LEU A 103 -1.42 5.73 25.54
N ARG A 104 -1.31 5.25 26.77
CA ARG A 104 -0.69 6.05 27.85
C ARG A 104 0.82 6.15 27.60
N PRO A 105 1.50 7.24 28.01
CA PRO A 105 2.93 7.39 27.83
C PRO A 105 3.76 6.21 28.37
N CYS A 106 3.40 5.68 29.55
CA CYS A 106 4.05 4.50 30.12
C CYS A 106 3.88 3.24 29.25
N GLN A 107 2.70 3.04 28.66
CA GLN A 107 2.43 1.92 27.76
C GLN A 107 3.21 2.08 26.46
N LEU A 108 3.25 3.29 25.90
CA LEU A 108 4.03 3.58 24.70
C LEU A 108 5.52 3.32 24.91
N ASN A 109 6.10 3.83 26.00
CA ASN A 109 7.51 3.62 26.30
C ASN A 109 7.83 2.13 26.51
N ARG A 110 6.95 1.39 27.18
CA ARG A 110 7.06 -0.07 27.32
C ARG A 110 7.08 -0.78 25.96
N LEU A 111 6.19 -0.38 25.04
CA LEU A 111 6.12 -0.95 23.69
C LEU A 111 7.34 -0.58 22.83
N LEU A 112 7.83 0.65 22.93
CA LEU A 112 9.04 1.10 22.23
C LEU A 112 10.30 0.45 22.81
N GLY A 113 10.33 0.09 24.09
CA GLY A 113 11.43 -0.65 24.70
C GLY A 113 11.39 -2.16 24.47
N ALA A 114 10.28 -2.71 23.99
CA ALA A 114 10.12 -4.15 23.83
C ALA A 114 11.02 -4.70 22.69
N PRO A 115 11.62 -5.90 22.89
CA PRO A 115 12.34 -6.60 21.84
C PRO A 115 11.38 -7.06 20.73
N ILE A 116 11.90 -7.24 19.53
CA ILE A 116 11.16 -7.79 18.40
C ILE A 116 11.17 -9.31 18.52
N LEU A 117 9.99 -9.93 18.44
CA LEU A 117 9.88 -11.39 18.36
C LEU A 117 10.35 -11.89 16.98
N PRO A 118 11.29 -12.85 16.91
CA PRO A 118 11.85 -13.34 15.65
C PRO A 118 10.80 -13.96 14.71
N GLU A 119 9.76 -14.60 15.25
CA GLU A 119 8.74 -15.34 14.48
C GLU A 119 7.84 -14.41 13.64
N ALA A 120 7.82 -13.13 13.99
CA ALA A 120 7.11 -12.12 13.23
C ALA A 120 7.93 -11.56 12.07
N LEU A 121 9.26 -11.75 12.04
CA LEU A 121 10.11 -11.26 10.96
C LEU A 121 9.81 -12.01 9.66
N ALA A 122 9.88 -11.28 8.54
CA ALA A 122 9.90 -11.88 7.22
C ALA A 122 11.24 -12.59 6.97
N GLY A 123 11.25 -13.52 6.01
CA GLY A 123 12.48 -14.18 5.58
C GLY A 123 13.55 -13.18 5.11
N VAL A 124 14.80 -13.57 5.26
CA VAL A 124 15.97 -12.71 5.02
C VAL A 124 15.94 -12.12 3.61
N ARG A 125 15.62 -12.94 2.59
CA ARG A 125 15.58 -12.54 1.19
C ARG A 125 14.56 -11.44 0.90
N VAL A 126 13.35 -11.55 1.46
CA VAL A 126 12.30 -10.53 1.29
C VAL A 126 12.71 -9.22 1.97
N ARG A 127 13.37 -9.31 3.13
CA ARG A 127 13.87 -8.13 3.85
C ARG A 127 14.99 -7.43 3.09
N GLU A 128 15.95 -8.17 2.54
CA GLU A 128 17.00 -7.61 1.70
C GLU A 128 16.44 -6.90 0.47
N ARG A 129 15.47 -7.52 -0.22
CA ARG A 129 14.78 -6.88 -1.35
C ARG A 129 14.00 -5.64 -0.93
N PHE A 130 13.34 -5.67 0.22
CA PHE A 130 12.71 -4.49 0.79
C PHE A 130 13.73 -3.36 1.00
N HIS A 131 14.89 -3.64 1.59
CA HIS A 131 15.93 -2.64 1.81
C HIS A 131 16.46 -2.06 0.49
N GLN A 132 16.73 -2.89 -0.52
CA GLN A 132 17.17 -2.42 -1.82
C GLN A 132 16.15 -1.46 -2.45
N LEU A 133 14.89 -1.90 -2.57
CA LEU A 133 13.85 -1.13 -3.26
C LEU A 133 13.41 0.11 -2.47
N PHE A 134 13.26 0.00 -1.15
CA PHE A 134 12.74 1.10 -0.32
C PHE A 134 13.74 2.25 -0.17
N PHE A 135 15.04 1.95 -0.08
CA PHE A 135 16.05 3.00 0.02
C PHE A 135 16.43 3.58 -1.35
N GLN A 136 16.41 2.80 -2.44
CA GLN A 136 16.49 3.33 -3.81
C GLN A 136 15.33 4.32 -4.09
N PHE A 137 14.10 3.95 -3.70
CA PHE A 137 12.93 4.82 -3.85
C PHE A 137 13.03 6.14 -3.05
N ARG A 138 13.77 6.17 -1.93
CA ARG A 138 13.94 7.39 -1.11
C ARG A 138 15.13 8.25 -1.50
N GLN A 139 16.13 7.71 -2.20
CA GLN A 139 17.29 8.47 -2.67
C GLN A 139 17.05 9.16 -4.03
N GLY A 140 15.84 9.07 -4.60
CA GLY A 140 15.53 9.73 -5.86
C GLY A 140 16.28 9.12 -7.05
N SER A 141 16.84 7.92 -6.91
CA SER A 141 17.39 7.20 -8.04
C SER A 141 16.29 6.39 -8.73
N SER A 142 15.91 6.93 -9.88
CA SER A 142 15.37 6.21 -11.03
C SER A 142 14.09 5.41 -10.77
N GLN A 143 12.96 6.01 -11.18
CA GLN A 143 12.06 5.26 -12.07
C GLN A 143 12.91 4.44 -13.05
N PRO A 144 12.53 3.20 -13.41
CA PRO A 144 13.29 2.44 -14.39
C PRO A 144 13.54 3.37 -15.57
N VAL A 145 14.81 3.73 -15.78
CA VAL A 145 15.23 4.52 -16.94
C VAL A 145 14.78 3.67 -18.10
N VAL A 146 13.67 4.06 -18.71
CA VAL A 146 13.28 3.52 -20.00
C VAL A 146 14.47 3.86 -20.87
N GLU A 147 15.19 2.85 -21.35
CA GLU A 147 16.24 3.07 -22.34
C GLU A 147 15.53 3.59 -23.59
N ILE A 148 15.50 4.92 -23.73
CA ILE A 148 14.96 5.60 -24.88
C ILE A 148 15.99 5.39 -26.00
N GLU A 149 15.64 4.58 -27.00
CA GLU A 149 16.43 4.47 -28.24
C GLU A 149 16.49 5.86 -28.90
N ASP A 150 17.68 6.24 -29.40
CA ASP A 150 17.90 7.55 -30.00
C ASP A 150 16.95 7.74 -31.21
N GLY A 151 16.03 8.72 -31.12
CA GLY A 151 15.07 9.04 -32.19
C GLY A 151 13.60 8.75 -31.89
N THR A 152 13.21 8.33 -30.68
CA THR A 152 11.77 8.21 -30.36
C THR A 152 11.11 9.57 -30.18
N THR A 153 10.01 9.80 -30.89
CA THR A 153 9.23 11.05 -30.85
C THR A 153 7.99 10.91 -29.98
N CYS A 154 7.68 11.93 -29.18
CA CYS A 154 6.46 11.97 -28.39
C CYS A 154 5.22 12.09 -29.28
N PRO A 155 4.26 11.16 -29.22
CA PRO A 155 3.10 11.17 -30.12
C PRO A 155 2.07 12.27 -29.80
N ILE A 156 2.30 13.07 -28.76
CA ILE A 156 1.42 14.16 -28.34
C ILE A 156 1.97 15.52 -28.78
N CYS A 157 3.26 15.79 -28.55
CA CYS A 157 3.88 17.07 -28.93
C CYS A 157 4.71 16.99 -30.21
N LEU A 158 5.02 15.79 -30.68
CA LEU A 158 5.87 15.53 -31.85
C LEU A 158 7.33 15.96 -31.66
N ASP A 159 7.76 16.18 -30.42
CA ASP A 159 9.16 16.49 -30.08
C ASP A 159 9.96 15.20 -29.85
N GLU A 160 11.25 15.24 -30.17
CA GLU A 160 12.22 14.17 -29.89
C GLU A 160 12.44 14.05 -28.38
N MET A 161 12.44 12.82 -27.86
CA MET A 161 12.63 12.59 -26.42
C MET A 161 14.11 12.48 -26.10
N GLU A 162 14.56 13.22 -25.08
CA GLU A 162 15.93 13.12 -24.58
C GLU A 162 16.05 12.17 -23.36
N LYS A 163 17.24 11.62 -23.14
CA LYS A 163 17.55 10.66 -22.05
C LYS A 163 17.32 11.21 -20.63
N CYS A 164 17.11 12.52 -20.49
CA CYS A 164 16.91 13.21 -19.21
C CYS A 164 15.45 13.64 -18.96
N GLU A 165 14.52 13.29 -19.84
CA GLU A 165 13.12 13.71 -19.71
C GLU A 165 12.26 12.67 -18.97
N ASN A 166 11.27 13.13 -18.21
CA ASN A 166 10.33 12.24 -17.51
C ASN A 166 9.35 11.63 -18.52
N VAL A 167 9.53 10.33 -18.79
CA VAL A 167 8.78 9.60 -19.81
C VAL A 167 7.99 8.44 -19.19
N VAL A 168 6.77 8.26 -19.69
CA VAL A 168 5.86 7.18 -19.31
C VAL A 168 5.52 6.33 -20.53
N THR A 169 5.52 5.00 -20.38
CA THR A 169 5.22 4.08 -21.47
C THR A 169 3.84 3.46 -21.33
N CYS A 170 3.18 3.21 -22.46
CA CYS A 170 1.91 2.48 -22.44
C CYS A 170 2.14 1.00 -22.09
N GLY A 171 1.45 0.47 -21.07
CA GLY A 171 1.56 -0.95 -20.70
C GLY A 171 1.04 -1.98 -21.72
N THR A 172 0.64 -1.56 -22.93
CA THR A 172 0.22 -2.45 -24.03
C THR A 172 1.10 -2.28 -25.25
N CYS A 173 1.21 -1.07 -25.81
CA CYS A 173 2.02 -0.83 -27.00
C CYS A 173 3.44 -0.33 -26.71
N GLN A 174 3.79 -0.18 -25.42
CA GLN A 174 5.10 0.26 -24.92
C GLN A 174 5.61 1.61 -25.47
N ASN A 175 4.81 2.30 -26.27
CA ASN A 175 5.19 3.60 -26.83
C ASN A 175 5.43 4.62 -25.71
N PRO A 176 6.60 5.28 -25.69
CA PRO A 176 6.90 6.31 -24.72
C PRO A 176 6.09 7.59 -25.01
N ILE A 177 5.81 8.36 -23.97
CA ILE A 177 5.13 9.66 -24.00
C ILE A 177 5.72 10.49 -22.85
N HIS A 178 5.95 11.80 -23.04
CA HIS A 178 6.29 12.68 -21.92
C HIS A 178 5.22 12.63 -20.83
N GLU A 179 5.64 12.61 -19.56
CA GLU A 179 4.74 12.63 -18.41
C GLU A 179 3.79 13.84 -18.49
N GLU A 180 4.33 15.01 -18.81
CA GLU A 180 3.55 16.24 -18.95
C GLU A 180 2.52 16.19 -20.09
N CYS A 181 2.85 15.51 -21.18
CA CYS A 181 1.97 15.32 -22.32
C CYS A 181 0.83 14.35 -21.96
N LEU A 182 1.12 13.28 -21.23
CA LEU A 182 0.10 12.38 -20.69
C LEU A 182 -0.83 13.11 -19.70
N LEU A 183 -0.29 13.99 -18.85
CA LEU A 183 -1.09 14.79 -17.93
C LEU A 183 -2.03 15.76 -18.66
N LYS A 184 -1.55 16.45 -19.71
CA LYS A 184 -2.38 17.30 -20.58
C LYS A 184 -3.48 16.46 -21.24
N TRP A 185 -3.15 15.27 -21.75
CA TRP A 185 -4.10 14.32 -22.35
C TRP A 185 -5.14 13.82 -21.35
N LYS A 186 -4.74 13.55 -20.10
CA LYS A 186 -5.66 13.14 -19.03
C LYS A 186 -6.67 14.24 -18.70
N ARG A 187 -6.21 15.50 -18.63
CA ARG A 187 -7.09 16.66 -18.38
C ARG A 187 -8.12 16.86 -19.49
N SER A 188 -7.76 16.65 -20.77
CA SER A 188 -8.70 16.82 -21.89
C SER A 188 -9.82 15.76 -21.91
N ARG A 189 -9.60 14.58 -21.30
CA ARG A 189 -10.60 13.50 -21.22
C ARG A 189 -11.60 13.64 -20.06
N GLY A 190 -11.40 14.59 -19.15
CA GLY A 190 -12.29 14.85 -18.02
C GLY A 190 -12.39 13.67 -17.05
N ARG A 191 -13.62 13.24 -16.69
CA ARG A 191 -13.87 12.11 -15.76
C ARG A 191 -13.78 10.72 -16.40
N ARG A 192 -13.44 10.61 -17.69
CA ARG A 192 -13.38 9.31 -18.40
C ARG A 192 -12.03 8.64 -18.18
N SER A 193 -12.00 7.30 -18.28
CA SER A 193 -10.77 6.54 -18.20
C SER A 193 -9.79 6.95 -19.30
N VAL A 194 -8.54 7.24 -18.91
CA VAL A 194 -7.48 7.59 -19.86
C VAL A 194 -7.19 6.40 -20.76
N THR A 195 -7.07 6.64 -22.05
CA THR A 195 -6.81 5.64 -23.10
C THR A 195 -5.59 6.07 -23.91
N CYS A 196 -4.81 5.09 -24.37
CA CYS A 196 -3.61 5.32 -25.14
C CYS A 196 -3.92 6.05 -26.43
N VAL A 197 -3.14 7.09 -26.74
CA VAL A 197 -3.26 7.84 -27.99
C VAL A 197 -2.95 6.96 -29.20
N ILE A 198 -2.06 5.99 -29.03
CA ILE A 198 -1.67 5.04 -30.08
C ILE A 198 -2.64 3.86 -30.15
N CYS A 199 -2.63 2.98 -29.14
CA CYS A 199 -3.33 1.71 -29.21
C CYS A 199 -4.76 1.74 -28.60
N ARG A 200 -5.20 2.87 -28.06
CA ARG A 200 -6.51 3.05 -27.38
C ARG A 200 -6.74 2.14 -26.15
N ALA A 201 -5.76 1.32 -25.77
CA ALA A 201 -5.80 0.53 -24.54
C ALA A 201 -5.98 1.47 -23.33
N ARG A 202 -6.65 0.98 -22.28
CA ARG A 202 -6.84 1.77 -21.05
C ARG A 202 -5.47 1.99 -20.39
N TRP A 203 -5.11 3.25 -20.16
CA TRP A 203 -4.01 3.57 -19.27
C TRP A 203 -4.41 3.13 -17.87
N ARG A 204 -3.65 2.19 -17.31
CA ARG A 204 -3.68 1.96 -15.87
C ARG A 204 -2.84 3.08 -15.28
N ASP A 205 -3.48 4.00 -14.59
CA ASP A 205 -2.75 4.97 -13.78
C ASP A 205 -1.85 4.17 -12.83
N GLY A 206 -0.54 4.35 -12.95
CA GLY A 206 0.42 3.86 -11.95
C GLY A 206 0.01 4.28 -10.54
N ALA A 207 -0.75 5.37 -10.38
CA ALA A 207 -1.24 5.89 -9.11
C ALA A 207 -1.97 4.87 -8.19
N ASP A 208 -2.64 3.85 -8.73
CA ASP A 208 -3.27 2.80 -7.90
C ASP A 208 -2.32 1.64 -7.56
N GLN A 209 -1.22 1.47 -8.32
CA GLN A 209 -0.14 0.51 -8.07
C GLN A 209 1.09 1.13 -7.37
N GLU A 210 1.20 2.47 -7.33
CA GLU A 210 2.35 3.23 -6.84
C GLU A 210 2.21 3.74 -5.40
N LYS A 211 1.02 3.62 -4.78
CA LYS A 211 0.85 4.10 -3.40
C LYS A 211 1.63 3.26 -2.37
N TYR A 212 1.85 1.98 -2.68
CA TYR A 212 2.49 1.03 -1.76
C TYR A 212 3.52 0.20 -2.50
N LEU A 213 4.71 0.06 -1.92
CA LEU A 213 5.70 -0.91 -2.39
C LEU A 213 5.11 -2.32 -2.28
N ASN A 214 5.07 -3.07 -3.38
CA ASN A 214 4.56 -4.44 -3.41
C ASN A 214 5.71 -5.44 -3.56
N LEU A 215 5.76 -6.42 -2.65
CA LEU A 215 6.76 -7.48 -2.58
C LEU A 215 6.14 -8.88 -2.79
N ALA A 216 4.94 -8.98 -3.37
CA ALA A 216 4.23 -10.26 -3.55
C ALA A 216 5.05 -11.28 -4.36
N ALA A 217 5.81 -10.81 -5.35
CA ALA A 217 6.69 -11.64 -6.17
C ALA A 217 7.79 -12.37 -5.37
N TYR A 218 8.15 -11.83 -4.20
CA TYR A 218 9.23 -12.36 -3.36
C TYR A 218 8.72 -13.06 -2.10
N ALA A 219 7.46 -12.83 -1.72
CA ALA A 219 6.90 -13.26 -0.44
C ALA A 219 6.54 -14.76 -0.33
N ASN A 220 6.51 -15.50 -1.46
CA ASN A 220 6.02 -16.89 -1.51
C ASN A 220 7.12 -17.97 -1.43
N GLN A 221 8.36 -17.61 -1.09
CA GLN A 221 9.50 -18.55 -1.11
C GLN A 221 9.97 -19.00 0.28
N ASP A 222 9.25 -18.64 1.35
CA ASP A 222 9.70 -18.83 2.74
C ASP A 222 8.85 -19.84 3.54
N ASP A 223 8.02 -20.68 2.90
CA ASP A 223 7.37 -21.78 3.63
C ASP A 223 8.37 -22.93 3.83
N PRO A 224 8.72 -23.30 5.08
CA PRO A 224 9.52 -24.48 5.32
C PRO A 224 8.72 -25.71 4.88
N PRO A 225 9.37 -26.73 4.26
CA PRO A 225 8.70 -27.97 3.91
C PRO A 225 8.14 -28.60 5.19
N THR A 226 6.83 -28.83 5.22
CA THR A 226 6.20 -29.67 6.22
C THR A 226 6.83 -31.05 6.09
N ALA A 227 7.60 -31.46 7.10
CA ALA A 227 8.06 -32.84 7.23
C ALA A 227 6.82 -33.71 7.45
N GLU A 228 6.32 -34.31 6.36
CA GLU A 228 5.39 -35.42 6.44
C GLU A 228 6.16 -36.59 7.05
N GLY A 229 5.87 -36.87 8.32
CA GLY A 229 6.32 -38.06 9.01
C GLY A 229 5.71 -39.29 8.36
N ASN A 230 6.44 -39.86 7.40
CA ASN A 230 6.19 -41.20 6.88
C ASN A 230 7.04 -42.18 7.69
N GLU A 231 6.56 -42.57 8.88
CA GLU A 231 7.06 -43.79 9.53
C GLU A 231 6.13 -44.95 9.16
N GLY A 232 6.67 -45.75 8.25
CA GLY A 232 6.05 -46.92 7.69
C GLY A 232 5.84 -48.03 8.71
N CYS A 233 4.75 -48.74 8.46
CA CYS A 233 4.42 -50.07 8.96
C CYS A 233 5.61 -51.04 8.79
N GLY A 234 5.93 -51.81 9.83
CA GLY A 234 6.85 -52.93 9.73
C GLY A 234 6.86 -53.81 10.99
N GLY A 235 6.52 -55.09 10.83
CA GLY A 235 6.76 -56.16 11.80
C GLY A 235 5.51 -56.86 12.28
#